data_AF-A0AA40V9Y0-F1
#
_entry.id   AF-A0AA40V9Y0-F1
#
_cell.length_a   1.000
_cell.length_b   1.000
_cell.length_c   1.000
_cell.angle_alpha   90.00
_cell.angle_beta   90.00
_cell.angle_gamma   90.00
#
_symmetry.space_group_name_H-M   'P 1'
#
loop_
_entity.id
_entity.type
_entity.pdbx_description
1 polymer ?
#
loop_
_entity_poly.entity_id
_entity_poly.type
_entity_poly.pdbx_seq_one_letter_code
_entity_poly.pdbx_strand_id
1 'polypeptide(L)'
;ADVPESVFDVVKSLKQETSLYVVGEIHEDERSSFGYEIAISDVEIIGESHDYPITPKEHGTEFLFDERHLYLRHLKPFATLKIRNTLIAATYEFFNERGFTKLDSPLLTGSAPEGTTELFETDYFGEPAFLSQTGQLYAEAGAMAFG
;
A
#
# COMPACT_ATOMS: atom_id res chain seq x y z
N ALA A 1 34.28 -14.44 10.60
CA ALA A 1 33.46 -14.07 9.43
C ALA A 1 34.42 -13.66 8.34
N ASP A 2 34.30 -14.23 7.16
CA ASP A 2 35.24 -14.04 6.03
C ASP A 2 34.97 -12.76 5.24
N VAL A 3 34.66 -11.66 5.94
CA VAL A 3 34.46 -10.33 5.33
C VAL A 3 35.55 -9.37 5.78
N PRO A 4 35.98 -8.43 4.91
CA PRO A 4 36.89 -7.36 5.31
C PRO A 4 36.35 -6.60 6.52
N GLU A 5 37.24 -6.19 7.43
CA GLU A 5 36.89 -5.43 8.65
C GLU A 5 36.08 -4.16 8.32
N SER A 6 36.43 -3.49 7.22
CA SER A 6 35.70 -2.33 6.71
C SER A 6 34.23 -2.60 6.42
N VAL A 7 33.90 -3.75 5.84
CA VAL A 7 32.50 -4.14 5.56
C VAL A 7 31.77 -4.45 6.86
N PHE A 8 32.44 -5.14 7.78
CA PHE A 8 31.87 -5.47 9.08
C PHE A 8 31.53 -4.23 9.91
N ASP A 9 32.40 -3.21 9.88
CA ASP A 9 32.16 -1.94 10.57
C ASP A 9 31.02 -1.14 9.95
N VAL A 10 30.88 -1.14 8.62
CA VAL A 10 29.73 -0.54 7.92
C VAL A 10 28.44 -1.19 8.41
N VAL A 11 28.35 -2.52 8.37
CA VAL A 11 27.15 -3.28 8.79
C VAL A 11 26.75 -2.97 10.24
N LYS A 12 27.72 -2.81 11.16
CA LYS A 12 27.45 -2.45 12.55
C LYS A 12 26.85 -1.06 12.74
N SER A 13 27.12 -0.13 11.82
CA SER A 13 26.65 1.26 11.91
C SER A 13 25.27 1.49 11.30
N LEU A 14 24.72 0.48 10.62
CA LEU A 14 23.44 0.56 9.92
C LEU A 14 22.28 0.88 10.87
N LYS A 15 21.43 1.80 10.42
CA LYS A 15 20.18 2.16 11.10
C LYS A 15 18.99 1.59 10.35
N GLN A 16 17.86 1.45 11.03
CA GLN A 16 16.60 1.03 10.42
C GLN A 16 16.25 1.93 9.21
N GLU A 17 15.77 1.32 8.11
CA GLU A 17 15.45 1.98 6.84
C GLU A 17 16.65 2.57 6.06
N THR A 18 17.89 2.25 6.43
CA THR A 18 19.04 2.53 5.54
C THR A 18 18.87 1.72 4.25
N SER A 19 18.98 2.37 3.09
CA SER A 19 18.92 1.69 1.80
C SER A 19 20.29 1.19 1.39
N LEU A 20 20.35 -0.06 0.95
CA LEU A 20 21.59 -0.80 0.76
C LEU A 20 21.58 -1.54 -0.58
N TYR A 21 22.76 -1.68 -1.17
CA TYR A 21 23.05 -2.69 -2.18
C TYR A 21 23.96 -3.74 -1.53
N VAL A 22 23.56 -5.01 -1.57
CA VAL A 22 24.27 -6.11 -0.91
C VAL A 22 24.67 -7.16 -1.94
N VAL A 23 25.93 -7.59 -1.89
CA VAL A 23 26.45 -8.69 -2.70
C VAL A 23 26.89 -9.82 -1.78
N GLY A 24 26.59 -11.06 -2.17
CA GLY A 24 26.99 -12.23 -1.40
C GLY A 24 26.56 -13.53 -2.07
N GLU A 25 26.99 -14.65 -1.49
CA GLU A 25 26.61 -15.99 -1.93
C GLU A 25 25.34 -16.45 -1.20
N ILE A 26 24.40 -17.07 -1.93
CA ILE A 26 23.18 -17.62 -1.32
C ILE A 26 23.48 -19.03 -0.81
N HIS A 27 23.17 -19.29 0.44
CA HIS A 27 23.25 -20.62 1.04
C HIS A 27 21.88 -21.07 1.54
N GLU A 28 21.58 -22.35 1.38
CA GLU A 28 20.47 -23.00 2.06
C GLU A 28 20.81 -23.16 3.54
N ASP A 29 19.89 -22.74 4.42
CA ASP A 29 20.02 -22.92 5.87
C ASP A 29 18.63 -23.14 6.47
N GLU A 30 18.38 -24.36 6.92
CA GLU A 30 17.12 -24.75 7.58
C GLU A 30 16.84 -23.98 8.87
N ARG A 31 17.86 -23.34 9.47
CA ARG A 31 17.71 -22.48 10.65
C ARG A 31 17.18 -21.08 10.30
N SER A 32 17.33 -20.66 9.04
CA SER A 32 16.78 -19.39 8.55
C SER A 32 15.26 -19.50 8.40
N SER A 33 14.52 -18.48 8.83
CA SER A 33 13.07 -18.40 8.63
C SER A 33 12.65 -18.37 7.16
N PHE A 34 13.58 -18.05 6.26
CA PHE A 34 13.37 -18.03 4.81
C PHE A 34 13.89 -19.31 4.12
N GLY A 35 14.52 -20.24 4.87
CA GLY A 35 15.19 -21.43 4.33
C GLY A 35 16.53 -21.15 3.64
N TYR A 36 16.87 -19.89 3.45
CA TYR A 36 18.11 -19.44 2.82
C TYR A 36 18.68 -18.23 3.58
N GLU A 37 19.98 -18.02 3.46
CA GLU A 37 20.69 -16.83 3.92
C GLU A 37 21.69 -16.33 2.86
N ILE A 38 22.11 -15.08 3.00
CA ILE A 38 23.14 -14.48 2.13
C ILE A 38 24.44 -14.35 2.94
N ALA A 39 25.48 -15.08 2.55
CA ALA A 39 26.84 -14.85 3.01
C ALA A 39 27.39 -13.58 2.34
N ILE A 40 27.24 -12.46 3.01
CA ILE A 40 27.62 -11.13 2.52
C ILE A 40 29.11 -11.10 2.17
N SER A 41 29.45 -10.62 0.98
CA SER A 41 30.81 -10.31 0.55
C SER A 41 31.07 -8.81 0.43
N ASP A 42 30.03 -8.02 0.12
CA ASP A 42 30.11 -6.56 -0.01
C ASP A 42 28.78 -5.86 0.32
N VAL A 43 28.87 -4.62 0.79
CA VAL A 43 27.71 -3.77 1.14
C VAL A 43 28.01 -2.32 0.75
N GLU A 44 27.12 -1.73 -0.05
CA GLU A 44 27.13 -0.31 -0.40
C GLU A 44 25.90 0.39 0.20
N ILE A 45 26.12 1.53 0.87
CA ILE A 45 25.03 2.38 1.34
C ILE A 45 24.57 3.26 0.17
N ILE A 46 23.30 3.10 -0.23
CA ILE A 46 22.66 3.94 -1.25
C ILE A 46 22.12 5.22 -0.62
N GLY A 47 21.57 5.12 0.59
CA GLY A 47 20.98 6.23 1.31
C GLY A 47 20.92 5.97 2.81
N GLU A 48 21.45 6.92 3.57
CA GLU A 48 21.42 6.88 5.03
C GLU A 48 20.02 7.16 5.58
N SER A 49 19.75 6.63 6.78
CA SER A 49 18.51 6.87 7.51
C SER A 49 18.82 7.55 8.85
N HIS A 50 18.14 8.68 9.09
CA HIS A 50 18.27 9.47 10.31
C HIS A 50 16.88 9.69 10.89
N ASP A 51 16.77 9.60 12.22
CA ASP A 51 15.56 9.95 12.97
C ASP A 51 14.27 9.26 12.50
N TYR A 52 14.37 8.01 12.05
CA TYR A 52 13.21 7.23 11.59
C TYR A 52 12.14 7.13 12.71
N PRO A 53 10.90 7.61 12.49
CA PRO A 53 9.94 7.84 13.56
C PRO A 53 9.35 6.55 14.13
N ILE A 54 9.27 5.49 13.33
CA ILE A 54 8.62 4.22 13.70
C ILE A 54 9.66 3.23 14.23
N THR A 55 10.19 3.52 15.41
CA THR A 55 11.23 2.68 16.06
C THR A 55 10.68 1.31 16.52
N PRO A 56 11.55 0.33 16.87
CA PRO A 56 11.18 -1.03 17.31
C PRO A 56 10.54 -1.08 18.72
N LYS A 57 9.52 -0.26 18.94
CA LYS A 57 8.66 -0.25 20.11
C LYS A 57 7.21 -0.16 19.63
N GLU A 58 6.27 -0.45 20.51
CA GLU A 58 4.87 -0.25 20.17
C GLU A 58 4.55 1.25 20.03
N HIS A 59 3.77 1.57 19.00
CA HIS A 59 3.24 2.91 18.76
C HIS A 59 1.72 2.83 18.65
N GLY A 60 1.03 3.90 19.04
CA GLY A 60 -0.42 4.00 18.92
C GLY A 60 -0.88 4.04 17.46
N THR A 61 -2.10 3.58 17.19
CA THR A 61 -2.68 3.58 15.84
C THR A 61 -2.69 4.97 15.22
N GLU A 62 -3.09 6.00 15.96
CA GLU A 62 -3.14 7.39 15.47
C GLU A 62 -1.78 7.85 14.90
N PHE A 63 -0.71 7.72 15.69
CA PHE A 63 0.65 8.02 15.25
C PHE A 63 1.06 7.24 13.99
N LEU A 64 0.74 5.95 13.92
CA LEU A 64 1.04 5.13 12.75
C LEU A 64 0.27 5.55 11.49
N PHE A 65 -0.90 6.19 11.66
CA PHE A 65 -1.68 6.76 10.56
C PHE A 65 -1.20 8.16 10.18
N ASP A 66 -0.68 8.96 11.10
CA ASP A 66 0.02 10.20 10.78
C ASP A 66 1.30 9.90 9.95
N GLU A 67 2.05 8.88 10.36
CA GLU A 67 3.24 8.39 9.65
C GLU A 67 2.92 7.33 8.58
N ARG A 68 1.69 7.32 8.04
CA ARG A 68 1.21 6.23 7.17
C ARG A 68 2.13 5.97 5.99
N HIS A 69 2.66 7.02 5.38
CA HIS A 69 3.55 6.96 4.23
C HIS A 69 4.84 6.14 4.49
N LEU A 70 5.32 6.10 5.74
CA LEU A 70 6.41 5.23 6.18
C LEU A 70 5.90 3.89 6.71
N TYR A 71 4.81 3.91 7.49
CA TYR A 71 4.26 2.71 8.10
C TYR A 71 3.89 1.65 7.07
N LEU A 72 3.48 2.04 5.86
CA LEU A 72 3.18 1.13 4.74
C LEU A 72 4.30 0.12 4.41
N ARG A 73 5.55 0.40 4.78
CA ARG A 73 6.72 -0.46 4.55
C ARG A 73 6.82 -1.61 5.55
N HIS A 74 6.10 -1.54 6.67
CA HIS A 74 6.09 -2.59 7.69
C HIS A 74 5.30 -3.81 7.22
N LEU A 75 5.68 -4.99 7.71
CA LEU A 75 5.13 -6.28 7.25
C LEU A 75 3.60 -6.33 7.28
N LYS A 76 2.98 -5.87 8.37
CA LYS A 76 1.52 -5.93 8.53
C LYS A 76 0.76 -5.05 7.53
N PRO A 77 0.97 -3.72 7.45
CA PRO A 77 0.30 -2.90 6.45
C PRO A 77 0.68 -3.24 5.01
N PHE A 78 1.92 -3.67 4.75
CA PHE A 78 2.33 -4.21 3.45
C PHE A 78 1.47 -5.42 3.05
N ALA A 79 1.36 -6.42 3.93
CA ALA A 79 0.55 -7.62 3.69
C ALA A 79 -0.93 -7.26 3.49
N THR A 80 -1.47 -6.35 4.31
CA THR A 80 -2.86 -5.86 4.15
C THR A 80 -3.10 -5.24 2.77
N LEU A 81 -2.17 -4.42 2.26
CA LEU A 81 -2.30 -3.85 0.92
C LEU A 81 -2.20 -4.89 -0.18
N LYS A 82 -1.30 -5.87 -0.05
CA LYS A 82 -1.21 -7.00 -1.01
C LYS A 82 -2.51 -7.80 -1.05
N ILE A 83 -3.08 -8.12 0.12
CA ILE A 83 -4.38 -8.81 0.22
C ILE A 83 -5.49 -7.96 -0.42
N ARG A 84 -5.55 -6.66 -0.10
CA ARG A 84 -6.53 -5.74 -0.71
C ARG A 84 -6.43 -5.74 -2.24
N ASN A 85 -5.22 -5.67 -2.78
CA ASN A 85 -4.99 -5.73 -4.23
C ASN A 85 -5.50 -7.05 -4.83
N THR A 86 -5.18 -8.18 -4.20
CA THR A 86 -5.67 -9.49 -4.65
C THR A 86 -7.19 -9.58 -4.63
N LEU A 87 -7.85 -9.09 -3.58
CA LEU A 87 -9.32 -9.09 -3.49
C LEU A 87 -9.96 -8.24 -4.59
N ILE A 88 -9.42 -7.05 -4.86
CA ILE A 88 -9.88 -6.18 -5.95
C ILE A 88 -9.72 -6.89 -7.29
N ALA A 89 -8.54 -7.44 -7.58
CA ALA A 89 -8.27 -8.15 -8.83
C ALA A 89 -9.22 -9.35 -9.01
N ALA A 90 -9.38 -10.18 -7.99
CA ALA A 90 -10.27 -11.33 -8.01
C ALA A 90 -11.75 -10.94 -8.21
N THR A 91 -12.16 -9.79 -7.68
CA THR A 91 -13.52 -9.27 -7.89
C THR A 91 -13.76 -8.95 -9.36
N TYR A 92 -12.83 -8.24 -10.01
CA TYR A 92 -12.92 -7.94 -11.44
C TYR A 92 -12.87 -9.21 -12.29
N GLU A 93 -11.96 -10.14 -11.98
CA GLU A 93 -11.85 -11.42 -12.68
C GLU A 93 -13.16 -12.22 -12.61
N PHE A 94 -13.73 -12.37 -11.41
CA PHE A 94 -15.00 -13.08 -11.18
C PHE A 94 -16.15 -12.54 -12.06
N PHE A 95 -16.29 -11.22 -12.13
CA PHE A 95 -17.34 -10.56 -12.92
C PHE A 95 -17.06 -10.65 -14.42
N ASN A 96 -15.81 -10.47 -14.85
CA ASN A 96 -15.40 -10.59 -16.25
C ASN A 96 -15.66 -12.00 -16.79
N GLU A 97 -15.33 -13.05 -16.03
CA GLU A 97 -15.60 -14.45 -16.40
C GLU A 97 -17.09 -14.75 -16.61
N ARG A 98 -17.97 -13.94 -16.02
CA ARG A 98 -19.43 -14.07 -16.10
C ARG A 98 -20.06 -13.12 -17.11
N GLY A 99 -19.25 -12.40 -17.89
CA GLY A 99 -19.72 -11.49 -18.92
C GLY A 99 -20.25 -10.16 -18.40
N PHE A 100 -20.02 -9.82 -17.13
CA PHE A 100 -20.37 -8.49 -16.62
C PHE A 100 -19.45 -7.43 -17.23
N THR A 101 -20.02 -6.25 -17.50
CA THR A 101 -19.27 -5.09 -17.99
C THR A 101 -19.02 -4.11 -16.85
N LYS A 102 -17.75 -3.72 -16.66
CA LYS A 102 -17.38 -2.67 -15.71
C LYS A 102 -17.92 -1.31 -16.17
N LEU A 103 -18.70 -0.64 -15.32
CA LEU A 103 -19.19 0.71 -15.53
C LEU A 103 -18.70 1.61 -14.39
N ASP A 104 -18.07 2.73 -14.74
CA ASP A 104 -17.63 3.75 -13.77
C ASP A 104 -18.71 4.82 -13.63
N SER A 105 -19.30 4.92 -12.43
CA SER A 105 -20.26 5.98 -12.09
C SER A 105 -19.55 7.30 -11.76
N PRO A 106 -20.17 8.46 -12.03
CA PRO A 106 -19.58 9.75 -11.69
C PRO A 106 -19.46 9.93 -10.17
N LEU A 107 -18.35 10.57 -9.77
CA LEU A 107 -18.09 10.93 -8.36
C LEU A 107 -18.70 12.27 -7.97
N LEU A 108 -18.84 13.19 -8.91
CA LEU A 108 -19.55 14.46 -8.69
C LEU A 108 -20.96 14.34 -9.25
N THR A 109 -21.95 14.67 -8.44
CA THR A 109 -23.36 14.68 -8.82
C THR A 109 -23.97 16.04 -8.57
N GLY A 110 -24.80 16.51 -9.52
CA GLY A 110 -25.57 17.76 -9.37
C GLY A 110 -26.83 17.59 -8.54
N SER A 111 -27.26 16.36 -8.27
CA SER A 111 -28.41 16.07 -7.40
C SER A 111 -27.92 15.61 -6.03
N ALA A 112 -28.32 16.35 -4.99
CA ALA A 112 -28.34 15.82 -3.64
C ALA A 112 -29.37 14.66 -3.58
N PRO A 113 -28.98 13.42 -3.25
CA PRO A 113 -29.96 12.37 -2.99
C PRO A 113 -30.90 12.84 -1.87
N GLU A 114 -32.22 12.71 -2.07
CA GLU A 114 -33.20 13.11 -1.06
C GLU A 114 -32.90 12.41 0.28
N GLY A 115 -32.58 13.19 1.32
CA GLY A 115 -32.58 12.71 2.70
C GLY A 115 -31.23 12.42 3.36
N THR A 116 -30.16 13.19 3.11
CA THR A 116 -28.92 13.04 3.89
C THR A 116 -28.35 14.36 4.40
N THR A 117 -28.01 14.40 5.69
CA THR A 117 -27.31 15.49 6.39
C THR A 117 -25.78 15.41 6.25
N GLU A 118 -25.27 14.45 5.47
CA GLU A 118 -23.84 14.10 5.36
C GLU A 118 -23.32 14.17 3.91
N LEU A 119 -23.74 15.18 3.15
CA LEU A 119 -23.22 15.44 1.80
C LEU A 119 -22.01 16.37 1.87
N PHE A 120 -20.95 16.01 1.15
CA PHE A 120 -19.81 16.89 0.91
C PHE A 120 -20.07 17.71 -0.36
N GLU A 121 -20.40 18.99 -0.17
CA GLU A 121 -20.60 19.97 -1.23
C GLU A 121 -19.26 20.58 -1.70
N THR A 122 -19.15 20.88 -2.99
CA THR A 122 -18.03 21.59 -3.61
C THR A 122 -18.53 22.52 -4.72
N ASP A 123 -17.84 23.64 -4.93
CA ASP A 123 -18.13 24.54 -6.06
C ASP A 123 -17.65 23.90 -7.36
N TYR A 124 -18.56 23.81 -8.33
CA TYR A 124 -18.30 23.29 -9.65
C TYR A 124 -18.67 24.35 -10.70
N PHE A 125 -17.73 25.28 -10.93
CA PHE A 125 -17.87 26.37 -11.88
C PHE A 125 -19.04 27.33 -11.57
N GLY A 126 -19.24 27.65 -10.28
CA GLY A 126 -20.32 28.53 -9.83
C GLY A 126 -21.66 27.83 -9.59
N GLU A 127 -21.72 26.51 -9.80
CA GLU A 127 -22.87 25.66 -9.47
C GLU A 127 -22.43 24.64 -8.40
N PRO A 128 -23.31 24.29 -7.43
CA PRO A 128 -22.98 23.30 -6.42
C PRO A 128 -22.92 21.89 -7.01
N ALA A 129 -21.91 21.12 -6.60
CA ALA A 129 -21.81 19.69 -6.84
C ALA A 129 -21.53 18.94 -5.54
N PHE A 130 -21.89 17.66 -5.49
CA PHE A 130 -21.75 16.83 -4.29
C PHE A 130 -20.92 15.58 -4.59
N LEU A 131 -20.13 15.14 -3.61
CA LEU A 131 -19.49 13.83 -3.68
C LEU A 131 -20.55 12.72 -3.59
N SER A 132 -20.55 11.83 -4.58
CA SER A 132 -21.44 10.68 -4.63
C SER A 132 -21.17 9.73 -3.47
N GLN A 133 -22.22 9.36 -2.75
CA GLN A 133 -22.18 8.35 -1.70
C GLN A 133 -22.34 6.92 -2.26
N THR A 134 -22.94 6.78 -3.45
CA THR A 134 -23.19 5.50 -4.11
C THR A 134 -23.35 5.66 -5.63
N GLY A 135 -22.82 4.70 -6.38
CA GLY A 135 -23.01 4.62 -7.84
C GLY A 135 -24.34 3.98 -8.27
N GLN A 136 -25.22 3.61 -7.33
CA GLN A 136 -26.39 2.76 -7.57
C GLN A 136 -27.29 3.26 -8.71
N LEU A 137 -27.73 4.52 -8.71
CA LEU A 137 -28.64 5.03 -9.75
C LEU A 137 -28.03 4.94 -11.17
N TYR A 138 -26.73 5.18 -11.27
CA TYR A 138 -26.01 5.02 -12.54
C TYR A 138 -25.80 3.54 -12.90
N ALA A 139 -25.62 2.67 -11.91
CA ALA A 139 -25.55 1.23 -12.11
C ALA A 139 -26.90 0.63 -12.55
N GLU A 140 -28.03 1.13 -12.06
CA GLU A 140 -29.38 0.75 -12.52
C GLU A 140 -29.58 1.08 -14.00
N ALA A 141 -29.21 2.30 -14.41
CA ALA A 141 -29.22 2.68 -15.83
C ALA A 141 -28.26 1.82 -16.67
N GLY A 142 -27.09 1.51 -16.13
CA GLY A 142 -26.09 0.63 -16.74
C GLY A 142 -26.61 -0.79 -16.97
N ALA A 143 -27.20 -1.40 -15.95
CA ALA A 143 -27.80 -2.73 -16.05
C ALA A 143 -28.86 -2.77 -17.17
N MET A 144 -29.75 -1.77 -17.21
CA MET A 144 -30.75 -1.67 -18.29
C MET A 144 -30.15 -1.50 -19.70
N ALA A 145 -28.96 -0.90 -19.81
CA ALA A 145 -28.29 -0.67 -21.08
C ALA A 145 -27.48 -1.89 -21.58
N PHE A 146 -26.88 -2.66 -20.67
CA PHE A 146 -25.95 -3.74 -21.01
C PHE A 146 -26.52 -5.16 -20.80
N GLY A 147 -27.68 -5.31 -20.16
CA GLY A 147 -28.39 -6.58 -19.99
C GLY A 147 -27.98 -7.34 -18.73
#